data_AF-A0AA88ZTD0-F1
#
_entry.id   AF-A0AA88ZTD0-F1
#
_cell.length_a   1.000
_cell.length_b   1.000
_cell.length_c   1.000
_cell.angle_alpha   90.00
_cell.angle_beta   90.00
_cell.angle_gamma   90.00
#
_symmetry.space_group_name_H-M   'P 1'
#
loop_
_entity.id
_entity.type
_entity.pdbx_description
1 polymer ?
#
loop_
_entity_poly.entity_id
_entity_poly.type
_entity_poly.pdbx_seq_one_letter_code
_entity_poly.pdbx_strand_id
1 'polypeptide(L)'
;MNYSEVKNMLYNYKYLKIKLNDINLILNSNIDIGIDKEKLRSIKPIIENKLQIINNAIDVLDPKEKELVDYIFFNKGKNRHFAIKNNIDESTVGRRKRKIINKLTTLITQ
;
A
#
# COMPACT_ATOMS: atom_id res chain seq x y z
N MET A 1 8.46 -2.85 12.39
CA MET A 1 8.54 -2.63 10.93
C MET A 1 9.51 -1.50 10.64
N ASN A 2 10.46 -1.67 9.73
CA ASN A 2 11.43 -0.64 9.37
C ASN A 2 11.01 0.15 8.12
N TYR A 3 11.75 1.22 7.80
CA TYR A 3 11.50 2.07 6.63
C TYR A 3 11.34 1.30 5.31
N SER A 4 12.20 0.30 5.08
CA SER A 4 12.19 -0.50 3.84
C SER A 4 10.93 -1.35 3.74
N GLU A 5 10.52 -1.96 4.84
CA GLU A 5 9.30 -2.77 4.92
C GLU A 5 8.05 -1.93 4.65
N VAL A 6 7.94 -0.76 5.28
CA VAL A 6 6.82 0.18 5.08
C VAL A 6 6.77 0.65 3.64
N LYS A 7 7.92 1.07 3.08
CA LYS A 7 8.03 1.47 1.68
C LYS A 7 7.56 0.35 0.74
N ASN A 8 8.00 -0.89 0.97
CA ASN A 8 7.61 -2.03 0.16
C ASN A 8 6.12 -2.35 0.29
N MET A 9 5.55 -2.21 1.48
CA MET A 9 4.11 -2.36 1.70
C MET A 9 3.29 -1.36 0.90
N LEU A 10 3.70 -0.08 0.87
CA LEU A 10 3.04 0.94 0.06
C LEU A 10 3.09 0.62 -1.44
N TYR A 11 4.26 0.19 -1.96
CA TYR A 11 4.40 -0.20 -3.36
C TYR A 11 3.57 -1.43 -3.75
N ASN A 12 3.35 -2.33 -2.79
CA ASN A 12 2.59 -3.55 -2.98
C ASN A 12 1.09 -3.39 -2.66
N TYR A 13 0.64 -2.22 -2.22
CA TYR A 13 -0.73 -2.01 -1.76
C TYR A 13 -1.80 -2.47 -2.76
N LYS A 14 -1.69 -2.05 -4.03
CA LYS A 14 -2.64 -2.49 -5.08
C LYS A 14 -2.60 -3.99 -5.32
N TYR A 15 -1.41 -4.58 -5.32
CA TYR A 15 -1.26 -6.03 -5.47
C TYR A 15 -1.92 -6.78 -4.31
N LEU A 16 -1.74 -6.31 -3.08
CA LEU A 16 -2.39 -6.88 -1.90
C LEU A 16 -3.91 -6.78 -1.99
N LYS A 17 -4.45 -5.65 -2.45
CA LYS A 17 -5.90 -5.48 -2.69
C LYS A 17 -6.43 -6.47 -3.72
N ILE A 18 -5.76 -6.60 -4.86
CA ILE A 18 -6.16 -7.55 -5.92
C ILE A 18 -6.10 -8.98 -5.37
N LYS A 19 -5.00 -9.36 -4.73
CA LYS A 19 -4.83 -10.69 -4.16
C LYS A 19 -5.90 -11.03 -3.11
N LEU A 20 -6.27 -10.08 -2.25
CA LEU A 20 -7.36 -10.29 -1.29
C LEU A 20 -8.70 -10.51 -2.01
N ASN A 21 -8.98 -9.72 -3.05
CA ASN A 21 -10.20 -9.87 -3.84
C ASN A 21 -10.26 -11.24 -4.53
N ASP A 22 -9.16 -11.68 -5.15
CA ASP A 22 -9.06 -12.99 -5.79
C ASP A 22 -9.27 -14.13 -4.78
N ILE A 23 -8.67 -14.02 -3.60
CA ILE A 23 -8.88 -15.00 -2.52
C ILE A 23 -10.36 -15.04 -2.10
N ASN A 24 -11.01 -13.88 -1.94
CA ASN A 24 -12.43 -13.84 -1.59
C ASN A 24 -13.31 -14.47 -2.69
N LEU A 25 -13.01 -14.20 -3.96
CA LEU A 25 -13.72 -14.82 -5.09
C LEU A 25 -13.56 -16.34 -5.08
N ILE A 26 -12.35 -16.85 -4.85
CA ILE A 26 -12.08 -18.30 -4.81
C ILE A 26 -12.76 -18.97 -3.61
N LEU A 27 -12.71 -18.35 -2.43
CA LEU A 27 -13.34 -18.91 -1.23
C LEU A 27 -14.86 -18.92 -1.32
N ASN A 28 -15.46 -17.95 -2.02
CA ASN A 28 -16.90 -17.86 -2.26
C ASN A 28 -17.38 -18.68 -3.46
N SER A 29 -16.47 -19.23 -4.29
CA SER A 29 -16.86 -20.03 -5.44
C SER A 29 -17.22 -21.47 -5.02
N ASN A 30 -18.25 -22.03 -5.65
CA ASN A 30 -18.63 -23.44 -5.46
C ASN A 30 -17.90 -24.38 -6.43
N ILE A 31 -17.03 -23.83 -7.29
CA ILE A 31 -16.28 -24.60 -8.28
C ILE A 31 -15.04 -25.17 -7.58
N ASP A 32 -14.88 -26.49 -7.66
CA ASP A 32 -13.63 -27.13 -7.28
C ASP A 32 -12.61 -26.95 -8.40
N ILE A 33 -11.66 -26.05 -8.15
CA ILE A 33 -10.59 -25.67 -9.09
C ILE A 33 -9.25 -26.31 -8.69
N GLY A 34 -9.25 -27.32 -7.80
CA GLY A 34 -8.02 -27.96 -7.32
C GLY A 34 -7.11 -27.02 -6.51
N ILE A 35 -7.66 -25.90 -6.02
CA ILE A 35 -6.95 -24.95 -5.17
C ILE A 35 -7.22 -25.29 -3.71
N ASP A 36 -6.16 -25.34 -2.91
CA ASP A 36 -6.22 -25.52 -1.47
C ASP A 36 -6.86 -24.29 -0.78
N LYS A 37 -8.17 -24.39 -0.54
CA LYS A 37 -8.95 -23.33 0.12
C LYS A 37 -8.55 -23.14 1.60
N GLU A 38 -8.06 -24.17 2.28
CA GLU A 38 -7.59 -24.04 3.68
C GLU A 38 -6.32 -23.19 3.76
N LYS A 39 -5.41 -23.38 2.82
CA LYS A 39 -4.25 -22.49 2.67
C LYS A 39 -4.66 -21.05 2.37
N LEU A 40 -5.70 -20.83 1.56
CA LEU A 40 -6.20 -19.48 1.31
C LEU A 40 -6.86 -18.86 2.55
N ARG A 41 -7.61 -19.64 3.34
CA ARG A 41 -8.21 -19.20 4.61
C ARG A 41 -7.16 -18.75 5.62
N SER A 42 -5.99 -19.39 5.67
CA SER A 42 -4.89 -18.95 6.55
C SER A 42 -4.13 -17.72 6.02
N ILE A 43 -3.99 -17.57 4.70
CA ILE A 43 -3.31 -16.42 4.09
C ILE A 43 -4.17 -15.15 4.11
N LYS A 44 -5.49 -15.28 3.93
CA LYS A 44 -6.44 -14.16 3.88
C LYS A 44 -6.27 -13.16 5.05
N PRO A 45 -6.34 -13.57 6.33
CA PRO A 45 -6.26 -12.64 7.46
C PRO A 45 -4.91 -11.90 7.54
N ILE A 46 -3.83 -12.52 7.07
CA ILE A 46 -2.50 -11.89 7.01
C ILE A 46 -2.51 -10.71 6.02
N ILE A 47 -3.15 -10.88 4.86
CA ILE A 47 -3.27 -9.83 3.84
C ILE A 47 -4.23 -8.73 4.32
N GLU A 48 -5.36 -9.10 4.91
CA GLU A 48 -6.32 -8.16 5.49
C GLU A 48 -5.65 -7.28 6.56
N ASN A 49 -4.92 -7.89 7.49
CA ASN A 49 -4.20 -7.16 8.52
C ASN A 49 -3.16 -6.18 7.92
N LYS A 50 -2.40 -6.61 6.91
CA LYS A 50 -1.45 -5.73 6.20
C LYS A 50 -2.14 -4.54 5.55
N LEU A 51 -3.28 -4.75 4.89
CA LEU A 51 -4.05 -3.67 4.28
C LEU A 51 -4.65 -2.74 5.33
N GLN A 52 -5.15 -3.28 6.45
CA GLN A 52 -5.71 -2.50 7.54
C GLN A 52 -4.66 -1.57 8.16
N ILE A 53 -3.46 -2.10 8.45
CA ILE A 53 -2.33 -1.32 8.97
C ILE A 53 -1.99 -0.16 8.02
N ILE A 54 -1.92 -0.43 6.71
CA ILE A 54 -1.63 0.61 5.71
C ILE A 54 -2.74 1.66 5.66
N ASN A 55 -4.00 1.24 5.62
CA ASN A 55 -5.14 2.17 5.55
C ASN A 55 -5.18 3.07 6.78
N ASN A 56 -5.07 2.50 7.98
CA ASN A 56 -5.04 3.25 9.24
C ASN A 56 -3.90 4.28 9.25
N ALA A 57 -2.70 3.88 8.82
CA ALA A 57 -1.54 4.76 8.78
C ALA A 57 -1.69 5.87 7.73
N ILE A 58 -2.36 5.60 6.62
CA ILE A 58 -2.62 6.60 5.57
C ILE A 58 -3.72 7.57 6.00
N ASP A 59 -4.70 7.14 6.79
CA ASP A 59 -5.82 7.99 7.19
C ASP A 59 -5.39 9.24 7.97
N VAL A 60 -4.27 9.16 8.71
CA VAL A 60 -3.68 10.29 9.45
C VAL A 60 -2.74 11.19 8.61
N LEU A 61 -2.56 10.89 7.33
CA LEU A 61 -1.85 11.76 6.40
C LEU A 61 -2.73 12.94 5.99
N ASP A 62 -2.11 14.11 5.79
CA ASP A 62 -2.83 15.25 5.23
C ASP A 62 -3.19 15.02 3.75
N PRO A 63 -4.15 15.77 3.17
CA PRO A 63 -4.58 15.54 1.79
C PRO A 63 -3.47 15.58 0.75
N LYS A 64 -2.42 16.41 0.93
CA LYS A 64 -1.29 16.50 -0.02
C LYS A 64 -0.36 15.31 0.14
N GLU A 65 -0.16 14.84 1.37
CA GLU A 65 0.56 13.59 1.64
C GLU A 65 -0.16 12.40 1.02
N LYS A 66 -1.49 12.30 1.17
CA LYS A 66 -2.33 11.26 0.55
C LYS A 66 -2.22 11.28 -0.98
N GLU A 67 -2.34 12.46 -1.61
CA GLU A 67 -2.20 12.58 -3.06
C GLU A 67 -0.83 12.07 -3.55
N LEU A 68 0.25 12.41 -2.84
CA LEU A 68 1.59 11.92 -3.18
C LEU A 68 1.69 10.40 -3.02
N VAL A 69 1.12 9.84 -1.95
CA VAL A 69 1.12 8.40 -1.70
C VAL A 69 0.39 7.66 -2.82
N ASP A 70 -0.82 8.12 -3.15
CA ASP A 70 -1.64 7.57 -4.20
C ASP A 70 -0.94 7.61 -5.55
N TYR A 71 -0.39 8.77 -5.92
CA TYR A 71 0.25 8.94 -7.22
C TYR A 71 1.52 8.08 -7.34
N ILE A 72 2.42 8.15 -6.35
CA ILE A 72 3.75 7.55 -6.46
C ILE A 72 3.75 6.07 -6.12
N PHE A 73 3.11 5.67 -5.02
CA PHE A 73 3.22 4.30 -4.52
C PHE A 73 2.12 3.42 -5.08
N PHE A 74 0.85 3.88 -5.06
CA PHE A 74 -0.27 3.06 -5.52
C PHE A 74 -0.36 3.03 -7.04
N ASN A 75 -0.20 4.18 -7.69
CA ASN A 75 -0.25 4.28 -9.15
C ASN A 75 1.11 4.11 -9.82
N LYS A 76 2.18 3.86 -9.05
CA LYS A 76 3.57 3.73 -9.56
C LYS A 76 4.01 4.90 -10.45
N GLY A 77 3.50 6.10 -10.15
CA GLY A 77 3.84 7.32 -10.87
C GLY A 77 5.31 7.71 -10.69
N LYS A 78 5.83 8.48 -11.67
CA LYS A 78 7.21 8.98 -11.63
C LYS A 78 7.29 10.27 -10.81
N ASN A 79 8.34 10.42 -10.00
CA ASN A 79 8.56 11.63 -9.19
C ASN A 79 8.57 12.90 -10.08
N ARG A 80 9.28 12.87 -11.21
CA ARG A 80 9.31 13.96 -12.20
C ARG A 80 7.93 14.41 -12.66
N HIS A 81 7.02 13.48 -12.93
CA HIS A 81 5.68 13.84 -13.42
C HIS A 81 4.84 14.49 -12.31
N PHE A 82 4.95 13.99 -11.08
CA PHE A 82 4.31 14.61 -9.93
C PHE A 82 4.85 16.03 -9.67
N ALA A 83 6.18 16.20 -9.80
CA ALA A 83 6.86 17.48 -9.68
C ALA A 83 6.33 18.50 -10.69
N ILE A 84 6.27 18.13 -11.98
CA ILE A 84 5.72 18.99 -13.04
C ILE A 84 4.26 19.36 -12.75
N LYS A 85 3.41 18.37 -12.41
CA LYS A 85 1.99 18.59 -12.10
C LYS A 85 1.80 19.61 -10.96
N ASN A 86 2.68 19.58 -9.97
CA ASN A 86 2.57 20.39 -8.75
C ASN A 86 3.45 21.64 -8.75
N ASN A 87 4.16 21.94 -9.85
CA ASN A 87 5.11 23.04 -9.96
C ASN A 87 6.13 23.08 -8.79
N ILE A 88 6.77 21.94 -8.50
CA ILE A 88 7.81 21.79 -7.49
C ILE A 88 9.01 21.02 -8.04
N ASP A 89 10.16 21.14 -7.40
CA ASP A 89 11.34 20.34 -7.75
C ASP A 89 11.14 18.84 -7.49
N GLU A 90 11.73 18.00 -8.35
CA GLU A 90 11.75 16.55 -8.15
C GLU A 90 12.48 16.16 -6.85
N SER A 91 13.49 16.93 -6.45
CA SER A 91 14.18 16.76 -5.15
C SER A 91 13.22 16.99 -3.97
N THR A 92 12.28 17.93 -4.10
CA THR A 92 11.24 18.21 -3.10
C THR A 92 10.26 17.04 -3.01
N VAL A 93 9.90 16.40 -4.13
CA VAL A 93 9.12 15.16 -4.14
C VAL A 93 9.85 14.05 -3.37
N GLY A 94 11.16 13.86 -3.64
CA GLY A 94 11.98 12.87 -2.94
C GLY A 94 12.03 13.09 -1.43
N ARG A 95 12.20 14.34 -0.99
CA ARG A 95 12.17 14.72 0.44
C ARG A 95 10.81 14.43 1.09
N ARG A 96 9.71 14.80 0.42
CA ARG A 96 8.34 14.53 0.91
C ARG A 96 8.07 13.03 1.05
N LYS A 97 8.45 12.22 0.05
CA LYS A 97 8.33 10.74 0.12
C LYS A 97 9.02 10.18 1.36
N ARG A 98 10.27 10.60 1.61
CA ARG A 98 11.03 10.13 2.77
C ARG A 98 10.34 10.52 4.08
N LYS A 99 9.87 11.77 4.18
CA LYS A 99 9.15 12.25 5.37
C LYS A 99 7.89 11.44 5.64
N ILE A 100 7.09 11.18 4.61
CA ILE A 100 5.87 10.37 4.72
C ILE A 100 6.21 8.95 5.16
N ILE A 101 7.17 8.27 4.52
CA ILE A 101 7.52 6.90 4.91
C ILE A 101 8.03 6.87 6.36
N ASN A 102 8.83 7.84 6.79
CA ASN A 102 9.28 7.93 8.18
C ASN A 102 8.09 8.09 9.15
N LYS A 103 7.16 8.99 8.85
CA LYS A 103 5.92 9.20 9.62
C LYS A 103 5.11 7.90 9.73
N LEU A 104 4.88 7.23 8.60
CA LEU A 104 4.17 5.95 8.55
C LEU A 104 4.92 4.85 9.29
N THR A 105 6.25 4.81 9.21
CA THR A 105 7.07 3.84 9.94
C THR A 105 6.83 3.98 11.42
N THR A 106 6.94 5.19 11.95
CA THR A 106 6.69 5.48 13.37
C THR A 106 5.31 5.01 13.80
N LEU A 107 4.26 5.32 13.04
CA LEU A 107 2.88 4.95 13.35
C LEU A 107 2.62 3.45 13.35
N ILE A 108 3.32 2.69 12.51
CA ILE A 108 3.12 1.24 12.38
C ILE A 108 3.97 0.47 13.42
N THR A 109 5.03 1.08 13.96
CA THR A 109 5.87 0.48 15.02
C THR A 109 5.46 0.82 16.44
N GLN A 110 4.61 1.82 16.64
CA GLN A 110 4.03 2.14 17.94
C GLN A 110 3.05 1.04 18.37
#